data_AF-A0A3D9IAF8-F1
#
_entry.id   AF-A0A3D9IAF8-F1
#
_cell.length_a   1.000
_cell.length_b   1.000
_cell.length_c   1.000
_cell.angle_alpha   90.00
_cell.angle_beta   90.00
_cell.angle_gamma   90.00
#
_symmetry.space_group_name_H-M   'P 1'
#
loop_
_entity.id
_entity.type
_entity.pdbx_description
1 polymer ?
#
loop_
_entity_poly.entity_id
_entity_poly.type
_entity_poly.pdbx_seq_one_letter_code
_entity_poly.pdbx_strand_id
1 'polypeptide(L)' 'MELVNCGRCGKLQVQRPDTLCKECQQIYVAEAQIVKNYIKSNPGATIMDVVQFTGYPMRRINEILER' A
#
# COMPACT_ATOMS: atom_id res chain seq x y z
N MET A 1 4.12 13.42 19.86
CA MET A 1 4.68 12.20 19.24
C MET A 1 4.75 11.17 20.34
N GLU A 2 4.40 9.94 20.05
CA GLU A 2 4.32 8.85 21.01
C GLU A 2 5.20 7.70 20.55
N LEU A 3 5.67 6.90 21.51
CA LEU A 3 6.36 5.66 21.22
C LEU A 3 5.32 4.61 20.81
N VAL A 4 5.32 4.23 19.53
CA VAL A 4 4.31 3.34 18.94
C VAL A 4 4.97 2.32 18.01
N ASN A 5 4.30 1.19 17.82
CA ASN A 5 4.68 0.21 16.82
C ASN A 5 4.10 0.59 15.45
N CYS A 6 4.84 0.33 14.38
CA CYS A 6 4.35 0.45 13.01
C CYS A 6 3.14 -0.47 12.79
N GLY A 7 2.03 0.08 12.30
CA GLY A 7 0.81 -0.68 12.03
C GLY A 7 0.92 -1.77 10.94
N ARG A 8 2.04 -1.81 10.19
CA ARG A 8 2.31 -2.85 9.17
C ARG A 8 3.37 -3.86 9.60
N CYS A 9 4.55 -3.41 10.02
CA CYS A 9 5.69 -4.30 10.31
C CYS A 9 6.00 -4.45 11.81
N GLY A 10 5.31 -3.73 12.69
CA GLY A 10 5.54 -3.79 14.14
C GLY A 10 6.80 -3.04 14.62
N LYS A 11 7.60 -2.45 13.74
CA LYS A 11 8.81 -1.67 14.10
C LYS A 11 8.47 -0.56 15.10
N LEU A 12 9.21 -0.50 16.21
CA LEU A 12 9.08 0.53 17.24
C LEU A 12 9.65 1.87 16.76
N GLN A 13 8.92 2.97 17.01
CA GLN A 13 9.26 4.31 16.52
C GLN A 13 8.54 5.42 17.28
N VAL A 14 9.06 6.65 17.19
CA VAL A 14 8.43 7.84 17.79
C VAL A 14 7.73 8.64 16.70
N GLN A 15 6.39 8.60 16.67
CA GLN A 15 5.58 9.21 15.62
C GLN A 15 4.14 9.46 16.12
N ARG A 16 3.20 9.80 15.23
CA ARG A 16 1.77 9.81 15.59
C ARG A 16 1.26 8.36 15.69
N PRO A 17 0.28 8.08 16.56
CA PRO A 17 -0.49 6.84 16.48
C PRO A 17 -1.03 6.60 15.06
N ASP A 18 -1.17 5.33 14.66
CA ASP A 18 -1.71 4.89 13.36
C ASP A 18 -0.87 5.22 12.11
N THR A 19 0.34 5.74 12.25
CA THR A 19 1.23 5.92 11.09
C THR A 19 2.08 4.67 10.78
N LEU A 20 2.38 4.47 9.50
CA LEU A 20 3.38 3.49 9.08
C LEU A 20 4.79 4.00 9.38
N CYS A 21 5.76 3.13 9.61
CA CYS A 21 7.16 3.55 9.62
C CYS A 21 7.60 4.04 8.25
N LYS A 22 8.68 4.81 8.19
CA LYS A 22 9.19 5.39 6.94
C LYS A 22 9.39 4.34 5.84
N GLU A 23 9.92 3.18 6.18
CA GLU A 23 10.12 2.09 5.22
C GLU A 23 8.78 1.54 4.71
N CYS A 24 7.81 1.29 5.59
CA CYS A 24 6.49 0.82 5.20
C CYS A 24 5.71 1.87 4.38
N GLN A 25 5.92 3.17 4.64
CA GLN A 25 5.37 4.26 3.83
C GLN A 25 5.97 4.25 2.42
N GLN A 26 7.29 4.11 2.30
CA GLN A 26 7.97 4.04 1.00
C GLN A 26 7.50 2.84 0.18
N ILE A 27 7.36 1.67 0.82
CA ILE A 27 6.82 0.48 0.17
C ILE A 27 5.38 0.73 -0.30
N TYR A 28 4.53 1.35 0.54
CA TYR A 28 3.16 1.71 0.14
C TYR A 28 3.15 2.61 -1.10
N VAL A 29 3.99 3.65 -1.13
CA VAL A 29 4.06 4.58 -2.27
C VAL A 29 4.49 3.84 -3.54
N ALA A 30 5.48 2.95 -3.45
CA ALA A 30 5.94 2.16 -4.59
C ALA A 30 4.85 1.20 -5.11
N GLU A 31 4.19 0.46 -4.21
CA GLU A 31 3.09 -0.44 -4.55
C GLU A 31 1.92 0.33 -5.19
N ALA A 32 1.55 1.49 -4.62
CA ALA A 32 0.49 2.33 -5.14
C ALA A 32 0.81 2.87 -6.53
N GLN A 33 2.06 3.26 -6.79
CA GLN A 33 2.49 3.72 -8.10
C GLN A 33 2.35 2.61 -9.16
N ILE A 34 2.75 1.38 -8.83
CA ILE A 34 2.65 0.23 -9.75
C ILE A 34 1.18 -0.05 -10.08
N VAL A 35 0.31 -0.14 -9.06
CA VAL A 35 -1.13 -0.38 -9.24
C VAL A 35 -1.78 0.72 -10.07
N LYS A 36 -1.55 2.00 -9.73
CA LYS A 36 -2.15 3.15 -10.43
C LYS A 36 -1.65 3.26 -11.87
N ASN A 37 -0.38 2.96 -12.13
CA ASN A 37 0.17 2.92 -13.48
C ASN A 37 -0.46 1.80 -14.32
N TYR A 38 -0.62 0.60 -13.75
CA TYR A 38 -1.24 -0.52 -14.46
C TYR A 38 -2.67 -0.19 -14.88
N ILE A 39 -3.48 0.37 -13.97
CA ILE A 39 -4.87 0.77 -14.28
C ILE A 39 -4.91 1.86 -15.35
N LYS A 40 -4.02 2.86 -15.27
CA LYS A 40 -3.92 3.92 -16.27
C LYS A 40 -3.59 3.40 -17.67
N SER A 41 -2.72 2.40 -17.75
CA SER A 41 -2.30 1.78 -19.01
C SER A 41 -3.28 0.72 -19.54
N ASN A 42 -4.19 0.22 -18.69
CA ASN A 42 -5.16 -0.81 -19.04
C ASN A 42 -6.59 -0.38 -18.65
N PRO A 43 -7.22 0.52 -19.43
CA PRO A 43 -8.59 0.93 -19.18
C PRO A 43 -9.54 -0.27 -19.14
N GLY A 44 -10.38 -0.34 -18.11
CA GLY A 44 -11.31 -1.45 -17.91
C GLY A 44 -10.73 -2.68 -17.19
N ALA A 45 -9.46 -2.65 -16.78
CA ALA A 45 -8.88 -3.71 -15.95
C ALA A 45 -9.68 -3.91 -14.66
N THR A 46 -9.96 -5.17 -14.35
CA THR A 46 -10.62 -5.59 -13.11
C THR A 46 -9.63 -5.65 -11.95
N ILE A 47 -10.13 -5.69 -10.71
CA ILE A 47 -9.27 -5.90 -9.53
C ILE A 47 -8.49 -7.21 -9.65
N MET A 48 -9.08 -8.25 -10.25
CA MET A 48 -8.41 -9.54 -10.45
C MET A 48 -7.25 -9.46 -11.44
N ASP A 49 -7.36 -8.63 -12.48
CA ASP A 49 -6.25 -8.40 -13.42
C ASP A 49 -5.07 -7.74 -12.70
N VAL A 50 -5.34 -6.79 -11.80
CA VAL A 50 -4.31 -6.14 -10.98
C VAL A 50 -3.68 -7.14 -10.00
N VAL A 51 -4.47 -8.02 -9.37
CA VAL A 51 -3.96 -9.10 -8.49
C VAL A 51 -3.00 -10.01 -9.28
N GLN A 52 -3.42 -10.45 -10.46
CA GLN A 52 -2.62 -11.34 -11.31
C GLN A 52 -1.34 -10.66 -11.79
N PHE A 53 -1.40 -9.38 -12.17
CA PHE A 53 -0.24 -8.63 -12.65
C PHE A 53 0.77 -8.31 -11.53
N THR A 54 0.28 -7.86 -10.37
CA THR A 54 1.16 -7.37 -9.29
C THR A 54 1.58 -8.45 -8.31
N GLY A 55 0.81 -9.54 -8.20
CA GLY A 55 0.95 -10.53 -7.14
C GLY A 55 0.52 -10.02 -5.75
N TYR A 56 0.01 -8.78 -5.64
CA TYR A 56 -0.44 -8.23 -4.36
C TYR A 56 -1.80 -8.82 -3.97
N PRO A 57 -2.03 -9.07 -2.67
CA PRO A 57 -3.32 -9.58 -2.22
C PRO A 57 -4.42 -8.55 -2.48
N MET A 58 -5.63 -9.03 -2.80
CA MET A 58 -6.78 -8.17 -3.13
C MET A 58 -7.03 -7.08 -2.08
N ARG A 59 -6.91 -7.41 -0.78
CA ARG A 59 -7.02 -6.44 0.31
C ARG A 59 -6.06 -5.26 0.18
N ARG A 60 -4.82 -5.52 -0.28
CA ARG A 60 -3.80 -4.49 -0.48
C ARG A 60 -4.14 -3.58 -1.65
N ILE A 61 -4.66 -4.16 -2.73
CA ILE A 61 -5.11 -3.39 -3.90
C ILE A 61 -6.30 -2.50 -3.51
N ASN A 62 -7.28 -3.04 -2.78
CA ASN A 62 -8.42 -2.26 -2.29
C ASN A 62 -7.96 -1.08 -1.41
N GLU A 63 -7.05 -1.31 -0.47
CA GLU A 63 -6.48 -0.24 0.38
C GLU A 63 -5.83 0.89 -0.46
N ILE A 64 -5.17 0.54 -1.56
CA ILE A 64 -4.52 1.50 -2.47
C ILE A 64 -5.55 2.28 -3.31
N LEU A 65 -6.71 1.68 -3.62
CA LEU A 65 -7.75 2.30 -4.45
C LEU A 65 -8.75 3.14 -3.65
N GLU A 66 -8.95 2.81 -2.38
CA GLU A 66 -9.81 3.57 -1.46
C GLU A 66 -9.13 4.85 -0.94
N ARG A 67 -7.82 5.06 -1.23
CA ARG A 67 -6.99 6.18 -0.78
C ARG A 67 -6.35 6.99 -1.91
#